data_AF-A0A7X7L766-F1
#
_entry.id   AF-A0A7X7L766-F1
#
_cell.length_a   1.000
_cell.length_b   1.000
_cell.length_c   1.000
_cell.angle_alpha   90.00
_cell.angle_beta   90.00
_cell.angle_gamma   90.00
#
_symmetry.space_group_name_H-M   'P 1'
#
loop_
_entity.id
_entity.type
_entity.pdbx_description
1 polymer ?
#
loop_
_entity_poly.entity_id
_entity_poly.type
_entity_poly.pdbx_seq_one_letter_code
_entity_poly.pdbx_strand_id
1 'polypeptide(L)' 'ETYERYISNNKLSAGSINDPFEIASNIFQCLRLFDQMKIKKIFCEYFEMKDIGEAVMNRLLKAASQNIIKV' A
#
# COMPACT_ATOMS: atom_id res chain seq x y z
N GLU A 1 4.35 3.84 -11.19
CA GLU A 1 3.74 4.98 -11.92
C GLU A 1 3.50 6.21 -11.02
N THR A 2 2.91 6.06 -9.83
CA THR A 2 2.53 7.17 -8.94
C THR A 2 3.64 7.61 -7.97
N TYR A 3 4.69 6.81 -7.82
CA TYR A 3 5.77 7.02 -6.85
C TYR A 3 6.41 8.42 -6.89
N GLU A 4 6.58 9.02 -8.07
CA GLU A 4 7.18 10.36 -8.21
C GLU A 4 6.23 11.50 -7.85
N ARG A 5 4.91 11.27 -7.81
CA ARG A 5 3.93 12.29 -7.43
C ARG A 5 3.96 12.61 -5.93
N TYR A 6 4.49 11.69 -5.11
CA TYR A 6 4.58 11.85 -3.67
C TYR A 6 5.97 12.36 -3.26
N ILE A 7 6.00 13.56 -2.66
CA ILE A 7 7.22 14.16 -2.10
C ILE A 7 7.34 13.70 -0.64
N SER A 8 8.07 12.61 -0.43
CA SER A 8 8.40 12.07 0.89
C SER A 8 9.75 11.37 0.83
N ASN A 9 10.51 11.44 1.92
CA ASN A 9 11.76 10.68 2.07
C ASN A 9 11.51 9.20 2.44
N ASN A 10 10.32 8.89 2.94
CA ASN A 10 9.93 7.56 3.41
C ASN A 10 8.82 7.00 2.51
N LYS A 11 9.11 6.88 1.21
CA LYS A 11 8.21 6.26 0.23
C LYS A 11 8.79 4.95 -0.27
N LEU A 12 7.93 3.97 -0.48
CA LEU A 12 8.27 2.65 -1.03
C LEU A 12 7.27 2.34 -2.14
N SER A 13 7.75 1.71 -3.21
CA SER A 13 6.89 1.21 -4.28
C SER A 13 6.48 -0.21 -3.97
N ALA A 14 5.16 -0.48 -3.94
CA ALA A 14 4.64 -1.84 -3.86
C ALA A 14 4.55 -2.52 -5.24
N GLY A 15 4.73 -1.77 -6.34
CA GLY A 15 4.64 -2.30 -7.70
C GLY A 15 3.73 -1.44 -8.59
N SER A 16 3.30 -2.02 -9.70
CA SER A 16 2.35 -1.41 -10.62
C SER A 16 0.91 -1.59 -10.16
N ILE A 17 0.10 -0.53 -10.21
CA ILE A 17 -1.35 -0.62 -9.96
C ILE A 17 -2.08 -1.50 -10.98
N ASN A 18 -1.46 -1.74 -12.14
CA ASN A 18 -1.97 -2.63 -13.18
C ASN A 18 -1.57 -4.10 -12.93
N ASP A 19 -0.77 -4.39 -11.90
CA ASP A 19 -0.37 -5.74 -11.51
C ASP A 19 -0.68 -6.01 -10.01
N PRO A 20 -1.91 -6.47 -9.70
CA PRO A 20 -2.32 -6.78 -8.34
C PRO A 20 -1.48 -7.88 -7.67
N PHE A 21 -0.88 -8.80 -8.44
CA PHE A 21 -0.04 -9.87 -7.90
C PHE A 21 1.29 -9.32 -7.41
N GLU A 22 1.92 -8.42 -8.19
CA GLU A 22 3.13 -7.72 -7.78
C GLU A 22 2.90 -6.94 -6.47
N ILE A 23 1.81 -6.16 -6.41
CA ILE A 23 1.43 -5.41 -5.20
C ILE A 23 1.23 -6.36 -4.02
N ALA A 24 0.46 -7.43 -4.19
CA ALA A 24 0.20 -8.41 -3.13
C ALA A 24 1.48 -9.05 -2.58
N SER A 25 2.44 -9.35 -3.46
CA SER A 25 3.73 -9.94 -3.08
C SER A 25 4.61 -8.96 -2.29
N ASN A 26 4.64 -7.69 -2.72
CA ASN A 26 5.56 -6.70 -2.16
C ASN A 26 5.00 -5.96 -0.93
N ILE A 27 3.67 -5.87 -0.77
CA ILE A 27 3.06 -5.04 0.28
C ILE A 27 3.54 -5.42 1.68
N PHE A 28 3.69 -6.72 1.96
CA PHE A 28 4.16 -7.20 3.26
C PHE A 28 5.63 -6.84 3.50
N GLN A 29 6.45 -6.79 2.46
CA GLN A 29 7.82 -6.32 2.56
C GLN A 29 7.86 -4.82 2.84
N CYS A 30 7.06 -4.02 2.14
CA CYS A 30 6.96 -2.58 2.40
C CYS A 30 6.52 -2.29 3.85
N LEU A 31 5.52 -3.01 4.37
CA LEU A 31 5.07 -2.86 5.75
C LEU A 31 6.19 -3.16 6.76
N ARG A 32 6.93 -4.26 6.56
CA ARG A 32 8.09 -4.60 7.43
C ARG A 32 9.19 -3.53 7.38
N LEU A 33 9.46 -2.97 6.20
CA LEU A 33 10.42 -1.88 6.07
C LEU A 33 9.95 -0.63 6.81
N PHE A 34 8.66 -0.29 6.73
CA PHE A 34 8.10 0.83 7.49
C PHE A 34 8.17 0.62 9.01
N ASP A 35 7.98 -0.61 9.50
CA ASP A 35 8.19 -0.96 10.90
C ASP A 35 9.65 -0.75 11.34
N GLN A 36 10.61 -1.20 10.52
CA GLN A 36 12.05 -0.99 10.77
C GLN A 36 12.43 0.49 10.78
N MET A 37 11.84 1.28 9.88
CA MET A 37 12.00 2.73 9.79
C MET A 37 11.24 3.49 10.91
N LYS A 38 10.51 2.78 11.78
CA LYS A 38 9.72 3.34 12.88
C LYS A 38 8.69 4.38 12.39
N ILE A 39 8.10 4.14 11.22
CA ILE A 39 7.08 5.03 10.65
C ILE A 39 5.80 4.97 11.49
N LYS A 40 5.27 6.14 11.85
CA LYS A 40 4.07 6.25 12.71
C LYS A 40 2.76 6.16 11.95
N LYS A 41 2.75 6.57 10.68
CA LYS A 41 1.57 6.59 9.80
C LYS A 41 2.00 6.22 8.39
N ILE A 42 1.30 5.23 7.83
CA ILE A 42 1.54 4.73 6.48
C ILE A 42 0.31 5.12 5.65
N PHE A 43 0.55 5.64 4.45
CA PHE A 43 -0.49 5.87 3.45
C PHE A 43 -0.26 4.89 2.30
N CYS A 44 -1.35 4.34 1.79
CA CYS A 44 -1.33 3.44 0.65
C CYS A 44 -2.41 3.92 -0.32
N GLU A 45 -2.09 3.92 -1.61
CA GLU A 45 -3.09 4.20 -2.64
C GLU A 45 -4.11 3.06 -2.68
N TYR A 46 -5.36 3.42 -2.90
CA TYR A 46 -6.40 2.44 -3.17
C TYR A 46 -6.19 1.89 -4.58
N PHE A 47 -6.10 0.56 -4.71
CA PHE A 47 -5.90 -0.13 -5.98
C PHE A 47 -7.05 -1.12 -6.27
N GLU A 48 -7.06 -1.62 -7.51
CA GLU A 48 -8.15 -2.44 -8.04
C GLU A 48 -8.37 -3.74 -7.22
N MET A 49 -9.62 -3.99 -6.86
CA MET A 49 -10.07 -5.18 -6.13
C MET A 49 -10.44 -6.31 -7.10
N LYS A 50 -9.47 -6.81 -7.87
CA LYS A 50 -9.64 -8.06 -8.63
C LYS A 50 -8.83 -9.18 -7.98
N ASP A 51 -9.45 -10.34 -7.84
CA ASP A 51 -8.85 -11.56 -7.30
C ASP A 51 -8.09 -11.34 -5.98
N ILE A 52 -6.76 -11.49 -6.01
CA ILE A 52 -5.90 -11.34 -4.83
C ILE A 52 -5.86 -9.90 -4.30
N GLY A 53 -6.07 -8.91 -5.18
CA GLY A 53 -6.06 -7.50 -4.81
C GLY A 53 -7.16 -7.16 -3.80
N GLU A 54 -8.34 -7.77 -3.93
CA GLU A 54 -9.45 -7.61 -2.98
C GLU A 54 -9.07 -8.13 -1.59
N ALA A 55 -8.47 -9.32 -1.53
CA ALA A 55 -8.07 -9.95 -0.28
C ALA A 55 -6.97 -9.15 0.44
N VAL A 56 -6.06 -8.53 -0.30
CA VAL A 56 -5.01 -7.66 0.25
C VAL A 56 -5.61 -6.33 0.72
N MET A 57 -6.44 -5.69 -0.09
CA MET A 57 -7.04 -4.41 0.26
C MET A 57 -7.95 -4.55 1.50
N ASN A 58 -8.71 -5.64 1.61
CA ASN A 58 -9.52 -5.92 2.79
C ASN A 58 -8.66 -5.99 4.08
N ARG A 59 -7.45 -6.57 3.99
CA ARG A 59 -6.50 -6.60 5.13
C ARG A 59 -5.96 -5.21 5.45
N LEU A 60 -5.57 -4.43 4.44
CA LEU A 60 -5.08 -3.06 4.63
C LEU A 60 -6.16 -2.15 5.23
N LEU A 61 -7.39 -2.23 4.74
CA LEU A 61 -8.52 -1.49 5.27
C LEU A 61 -8.81 -1.87 6.73
N LYS A 62 -8.75 -3.16 7.09
CA LYS A 62 -8.86 -3.58 8.49
C LYS A 62 -7.74 -2.99 9.35
N ALA A 63 -6.51 -3.01 8.89
CA ALA A 63 -5.38 -2.41 9.61
C ALA A 63 -5.55 -0.88 9.77
N ALA A 64 -6.12 -0.23 8.75
CA ALA A 64 -6.44 1.20 8.77
C ALA A 64 -7.74 1.54 9.54
N SER A 65 -8.39 0.58 10.21
CA SER A 65 -9.70 0.79 10.85
C SER A 65 -10.75 1.38 9.89
N GLN A 66 -10.74 0.91 8.65
CA GLN A 66 -11.56 1.36 7.53
C GLN A 66 -11.44 2.87 7.24
N ASN A 67 -10.33 3.50 7.63
CA ASN A 67 -10.06 4.90 7.33
C ASN A 67 -9.64 5.07 5.87
N ILE A 68 -10.56 5.60 5.06
CA ILE A 68 -10.34 5.88 3.64
C ILE A 68 -10.43 7.40 3.44
N ILE A 69 -9.38 7.98 2.88
CA ILE A 69 -9.36 9.38 2.47
C ILE A 69 -9.79 9.44 1.01
N LYS A 70 -10.97 10.01 0.76
CA LYS A 70 -11.41 10.34 -0.60
C LYS A 70 -10.91 11.73 -0.96
N VAL A 71 -10.28 11.85 -2.11
CA VAL A 71 -9.75 13.09 -2.69
C VAL A 71 -10.44 13.39 -4.01
#